data_AF-A0A6C0UG17-F1
#
_entry.id   AF-A0A6C0UG17-F1
#
_cell.length_a   1.000
_cell.length_b   1.000
_cell.length_c   1.000
_cell.angle_alpha   90.00
_cell.angle_beta   90.00
_cell.angle_gamma   90.00
#
_symmetry.space_group_name_H-M   'P 1'
#
loop_
_entity.id
_entity.type
_entity.pdbx_description
1 polymer ?
#
loop_
_entity_poly.entity_id
_entity_poly.type
_entity_poly.pdbx_seq_one_letter_code
_entity_poly.pdbx_strand_id
1 'polypeptide(L)'
;MRRHAFTAGAVVVVSLLVVVALAGGVGVASAESTDFDHFDHFDHFDDEGEFDDDFDDDDVDIDFDDDDDFDDEFDDDDDEEVELDFGDDHVEADGDDVHVDHDDDEIEVGADDGLELDHGDDEIEVDDDAHVEHDEDELEAEGDDGVEVDHGDDEIEAEGDDAHVEHDGDELEAEGDDGVEVDHGDDEIDVEGDDSHVEHDGDDFEAEGEDGIDIDHGDDEIEVDGDAEVEFDDDDLEVEGDGEVELDHGDDEIDVEGDDIEIDHDGDGIDIEIG
;
A
#
# COMPACT_ATOMS: atom_id res chain seq x y z
N MET A 1 -23.16 52.40 35.93
CA MET A 1 -24.13 52.08 34.86
C MET A 1 -23.83 52.96 33.65
N ARG A 2 -22.89 52.55 32.81
CA ARG A 2 -22.62 53.13 31.49
C ARG A 2 -22.93 52.03 30.49
N ARG A 3 -23.87 52.27 29.58
CA ARG A 3 -24.21 51.34 28.50
C ARG A 3 -23.39 51.76 27.28
N HIS A 4 -22.50 50.88 26.83
CA HIS A 4 -21.85 51.00 25.53
C HIS A 4 -22.82 50.51 24.46
N ALA A 5 -22.91 51.26 23.38
CA ALA A 5 -23.69 50.92 22.20
C ALA A 5 -22.76 50.23 21.21
N PHE A 6 -23.05 48.98 20.89
CA PHE A 6 -22.42 48.27 19.77
C PHE A 6 -23.00 48.78 18.46
N THR A 7 -22.11 49.14 17.53
CA THR A 7 -22.45 49.53 16.16
C THR A 7 -22.13 48.32 15.31
N ALA A 8 -23.17 47.63 14.82
CA ALA A 8 -23.03 46.50 13.91
C ALA A 8 -22.46 46.98 12.58
N GLY A 9 -21.27 46.51 12.21
CA GLY A 9 -20.72 46.61 10.87
C GLY A 9 -21.33 45.50 10.02
N ALA A 10 -21.81 45.86 8.83
CA ALA A 10 -22.30 44.88 7.87
C ALA A 10 -21.09 44.28 7.13
N VAL A 11 -20.90 42.97 7.26
CA VAL A 11 -19.99 42.18 6.41
C VAL A 11 -20.69 41.99 5.06
N VAL A 12 -19.97 42.28 3.97
CA VAL A 12 -20.43 42.06 2.60
C VAL A 12 -19.70 40.83 2.09
N VAL A 13 -20.36 39.68 2.12
CA VAL A 13 -19.91 38.45 1.48
C VAL A 13 -20.01 38.65 -0.04
N VAL A 14 -18.90 38.51 -0.74
CA VAL A 14 -18.84 38.53 -2.21
C VAL A 14 -18.60 37.10 -2.67
N SER A 15 -19.66 36.35 -2.92
CA SER A 15 -19.57 35.01 -3.51
C SER A 15 -19.07 35.12 -4.96
N LEU A 16 -17.89 34.57 -5.22
CA LEU A 16 -17.33 34.42 -6.56
C LEU A 16 -17.89 33.11 -7.14
N LEU A 17 -18.72 33.24 -8.18
CA LEU A 17 -19.32 32.10 -8.87
C LEU A 17 -18.39 31.72 -10.04
N VAL A 18 -17.60 30.67 -9.87
CA VAL A 18 -16.81 30.06 -10.95
C VAL A 18 -17.74 29.15 -11.75
N VAL A 19 -17.86 29.42 -13.05
CA VAL A 19 -18.61 28.58 -14.01
C VAL A 19 -17.56 27.79 -14.80
N VAL A 20 -17.35 26.53 -14.43
CA VAL A 20 -16.59 25.60 -15.27
C VAL A 20 -17.50 25.10 -16.38
N ALA A 21 -17.07 25.36 -17.62
CA ALA A 21 -17.79 24.96 -18.82
C ALA A 21 -17.32 23.58 -19.28
N LEU A 22 -18.16 22.56 -19.08
CA LEU A 22 -18.04 21.25 -19.70
C LEU A 22 -18.12 21.37 -21.23
N ALA A 23 -16.98 21.16 -21.88
CA ALA A 23 -16.86 20.80 -23.30
C ALA A 23 -16.10 19.46 -23.31
N GLY A 24 -16.72 18.33 -23.55
CA GLY A 24 -17.45 17.99 -24.77
C GLY A 24 -16.56 17.09 -25.63
N GLY A 25 -16.70 15.77 -25.48
CA GLY A 25 -15.95 14.79 -26.27
C GLY A 25 -16.65 13.44 -26.32
N VAL A 26 -17.66 13.31 -27.18
CA VAL A 26 -18.21 12.00 -27.57
C VAL A 26 -17.27 11.40 -28.61
N GLY A 27 -16.46 10.43 -28.20
CA GLY A 27 -15.65 9.58 -29.07
C GLY A 27 -16.35 8.25 -29.31
N VAL A 28 -16.89 8.06 -30.51
CA VAL A 28 -17.28 6.76 -31.05
C VAL A 28 -16.29 6.39 -32.15
N ALA A 29 -15.54 5.30 -31.97
CA ALA A 29 -14.86 4.57 -33.05
C ALA A 29 -14.62 3.15 -32.54
N SER A 30 -15.30 2.12 -33.02
CA SER A 30 -15.28 1.49 -34.36
C SER A 30 -14.37 0.25 -34.33
N ALA A 31 -15.01 -0.91 -34.24
CA ALA A 31 -14.42 -2.23 -34.41
C ALA A 31 -13.75 -2.38 -35.79
N GLU A 32 -12.57 -2.99 -35.82
CA GLU A 32 -12.06 -3.76 -36.96
C GLU A 32 -11.56 -5.11 -36.45
N SER A 33 -12.38 -6.14 -36.68
CA SER A 33 -11.99 -7.54 -36.66
C SER A 33 -11.08 -7.83 -37.86
N THR A 34 -9.85 -8.28 -37.63
CA THR A 34 -9.03 -8.90 -38.66
C THR A 34 -8.99 -10.41 -38.47
N ASP A 35 -9.84 -11.10 -39.23
CA ASP A 35 -9.66 -12.49 -39.62
C ASP A 35 -8.27 -12.67 -40.27
N PHE A 36 -7.42 -13.52 -39.72
CA PHE A 36 -6.26 -14.07 -40.41
C PHE A 36 -6.57 -15.50 -40.87
N ASP A 37 -6.91 -15.61 -42.14
CA ASP A 37 -7.00 -16.86 -42.89
C ASP A 37 -5.63 -17.59 -42.93
N HIS A 38 -5.67 -18.86 -42.50
CA HIS A 38 -5.30 -20.03 -43.30
C HIS A 38 -3.98 -19.95 -44.11
N PHE A 39 -2.91 -20.53 -43.57
CA PHE A 39 -1.78 -21.04 -44.37
C PHE A 39 -1.84 -22.56 -44.47
N ASP A 40 -2.24 -23.03 -45.66
CA ASP A 40 -2.04 -24.39 -46.13
C ASP A 40 -0.53 -24.70 -46.29
N HIS A 41 -0.14 -25.85 -45.74
CA HIS A 41 0.63 -26.90 -46.40
C HIS A 41 2.04 -26.57 -46.92
N PHE A 42 3.06 -27.03 -46.17
CA PHE A 42 4.32 -27.47 -46.76
C PHE A 42 4.56 -28.96 -46.49
N ASP A 43 5.06 -29.60 -47.54
CA ASP A 43 5.23 -31.02 -47.74
C ASP A 43 6.35 -31.63 -46.87
N HIS A 44 6.04 -32.78 -46.27
CA HIS A 44 6.75 -34.07 -46.43
C HIS A 44 8.29 -34.06 -46.36
N PHE A 45 8.81 -34.50 -45.22
CA PHE A 45 10.05 -35.27 -45.16
C PHE A 45 9.77 -36.60 -44.47
N ASP A 46 9.59 -37.65 -45.27
CA ASP A 46 9.95 -39.01 -44.86
C ASP A 46 11.50 -39.07 -44.84
N ASP A 47 12.09 -39.25 -43.66
CA ASP A 47 13.43 -39.84 -43.55
C ASP A 47 13.37 -40.92 -42.48
N GLU A 48 13.15 -42.15 -42.92
CA GLU A 48 13.38 -43.35 -42.12
C GLU A 48 14.90 -43.55 -41.99
N GLY A 49 15.45 -42.93 -40.96
CA GLY A 49 16.77 -43.26 -40.43
C GLY A 49 16.63 -44.33 -39.36
N GLU A 50 17.01 -45.55 -39.69
CA GLU A 50 17.23 -46.62 -38.70
C GLU A 50 18.37 -46.17 -37.76
N PHE A 51 18.03 -45.81 -36.52
CA PHE A 51 18.99 -45.67 -35.43
C PHE A 51 19.23 -47.05 -34.84
N ASP A 52 20.39 -47.61 -35.15
CA ASP A 52 20.97 -48.76 -34.47
C ASP A 52 21.29 -48.36 -33.02
N ASP A 53 20.77 -49.16 -32.08
CA ASP A 53 21.17 -49.23 -30.68
C ASP A 53 22.69 -49.35 -30.55
N ASP A 54 23.32 -48.40 -29.87
CA ASP A 54 24.57 -48.54 -29.08
C ASP A 54 24.85 -47.16 -28.43
N PHE A 55 23.95 -46.71 -27.54
CA PHE A 55 24.32 -45.76 -26.49
C PHE A 55 24.56 -46.57 -25.22
N ASP A 56 25.85 -46.68 -24.88
CA ASP A 56 26.31 -47.09 -23.56
C ASP A 56 25.78 -46.08 -22.52
N ASP A 57 25.43 -46.60 -21.35
CA ASP A 57 24.91 -45.93 -20.15
C ASP A 57 25.48 -44.50 -19.90
N ASP A 58 24.59 -43.62 -19.41
CA ASP A 58 24.82 -42.32 -18.73
C ASP A 58 24.41 -41.03 -19.49
N ASP A 59 23.27 -41.00 -20.20
CA ASP A 59 22.56 -39.75 -20.49
C ASP A 59 21.07 -39.92 -20.14
N VAL A 60 20.54 -38.98 -19.37
CA VAL A 60 19.20 -38.96 -18.77
C VAL A 60 18.15 -38.75 -19.87
N ASP A 61 17.25 -39.71 -20.03
CA ASP A 61 16.01 -39.54 -20.79
C ASP A 61 15.05 -38.68 -19.95
N ILE A 62 14.83 -37.43 -20.35
CA ILE A 62 13.70 -36.61 -19.89
C ILE A 62 12.50 -37.01 -20.75
N ASP A 63 11.71 -37.95 -20.25
CA ASP A 63 10.43 -38.34 -20.83
C ASP A 63 9.37 -37.27 -20.47
N PHE A 64 9.09 -36.34 -21.39
CA PHE A 64 7.89 -35.48 -21.33
C PHE A 64 6.69 -36.30 -21.82
N ASP A 65 6.08 -37.08 -20.92
CA ASP A 65 4.72 -37.60 -21.11
C ASP A 65 3.74 -36.60 -20.47
N ASP A 66 2.86 -36.03 -21.30
CA ASP A 66 1.67 -35.27 -20.91
C ASP A 66 0.80 -36.07 -19.93
N ASP A 67 0.65 -35.59 -18.69
CA ASP A 67 -0.56 -35.61 -17.86
C ASP A 67 -0.16 -35.13 -16.44
N ASP A 68 -0.56 -33.90 -16.11
CA ASP A 68 -0.93 -33.34 -14.80
C ASP A 68 -0.17 -33.80 -13.53
N ASP A 69 0.38 -32.80 -12.83
CA ASP A 69 0.97 -32.76 -11.48
C ASP A 69 2.48 -32.42 -11.54
N PHE A 70 2.77 -31.13 -11.75
CA PHE A 70 4.07 -30.51 -11.46
C PHE A 70 4.24 -30.48 -9.93
N ASP A 71 4.37 -31.65 -9.31
CA ASP A 71 4.93 -31.77 -7.96
C ASP A 71 6.45 -31.91 -8.16
N ASP A 72 7.10 -30.86 -8.65
CA ASP A 72 8.56 -30.74 -8.56
C ASP A 72 8.87 -30.43 -7.08
N GLU A 73 8.83 -31.46 -6.21
CA GLU A 73 9.51 -31.40 -4.91
C GLU A 73 11.02 -31.24 -5.21
N PHE A 74 11.49 -30.00 -5.24
CA PHE A 74 12.91 -29.66 -5.22
C PHE A 74 13.47 -30.08 -3.85
N ASP A 75 13.97 -31.32 -3.74
CA ASP A 75 14.82 -31.73 -2.62
C ASP A 75 16.24 -31.11 -2.82
N ASP A 76 16.45 -29.83 -2.54
CA ASP A 76 17.78 -29.19 -2.54
C ASP A 76 18.11 -28.53 -1.17
N ASP A 77 18.42 -29.39 -0.18
CA ASP A 77 19.04 -29.27 1.16
C ASP A 77 20.05 -28.10 1.49
N ASP A 78 20.02 -26.90 0.87
CA ASP A 78 20.87 -25.75 1.22
C ASP A 78 20.18 -24.42 0.82
N ASP A 79 19.57 -23.70 1.78
CA ASP A 79 19.09 -22.29 1.71
C ASP A 79 18.36 -21.96 0.37
N GLU A 80 17.06 -22.26 0.30
CA GLU A 80 16.27 -22.28 -0.93
C GLU A 80 15.74 -20.87 -1.27
N GLU A 81 16.54 -20.12 -2.01
CA GLU A 81 16.16 -18.80 -2.52
C GLU A 81 15.54 -18.94 -3.91
N VAL A 82 14.34 -18.39 -4.09
CA VAL A 82 13.51 -18.49 -5.29
C VAL A 82 13.49 -17.13 -6.00
N GLU A 83 14.20 -17.07 -7.13
CA GLU A 83 14.17 -15.91 -8.02
C GLU A 83 13.28 -16.22 -9.25
N LEU A 84 12.23 -15.44 -9.50
CA LEU A 84 11.34 -15.57 -10.65
C LEU A 84 11.20 -14.26 -11.42
N ASP A 85 11.21 -14.36 -12.76
CA ASP A 85 11.03 -13.22 -13.67
C ASP A 85 9.80 -13.44 -14.56
N PHE A 86 8.80 -12.58 -14.47
CA PHE A 86 7.57 -12.63 -15.27
C PHE A 86 7.36 -11.34 -16.07
N GLY A 87 8.04 -11.21 -17.20
CA GLY A 87 7.81 -10.07 -18.07
C GLY A 87 8.43 -8.79 -17.53
N ASP A 88 7.61 -7.94 -16.91
CA ASP A 88 8.04 -6.71 -16.24
C ASP A 88 8.14 -6.91 -14.72
N ASP A 89 7.76 -8.08 -14.20
CA ASP A 89 7.68 -8.39 -12.76
C ASP A 89 8.85 -9.28 -12.32
N HIS A 90 9.30 -9.10 -11.08
CA HIS A 90 10.42 -9.80 -10.47
C HIS A 90 10.12 -10.17 -9.02
N VAL A 91 10.39 -11.42 -8.64
CA VAL A 91 10.17 -11.96 -7.29
C VAL A 91 11.47 -12.57 -6.80
N GLU A 92 11.93 -12.17 -5.62
CA GLU A 92 12.96 -12.86 -4.85
C GLU A 92 12.34 -13.29 -3.51
N ALA A 93 12.38 -14.58 -3.18
CA ALA A 93 11.76 -15.11 -1.97
C ALA A 93 12.67 -16.14 -1.29
N ASP A 94 12.85 -16.01 0.02
CA ASP A 94 13.76 -16.83 0.80
C ASP A 94 12.97 -17.73 1.76
N GLY A 95 13.34 -19.02 1.79
CA GLY A 95 12.87 -19.92 2.83
C GLY A 95 12.71 -21.37 2.40
N ASP A 96 12.36 -22.24 3.36
CA ASP A 96 12.14 -23.68 3.10
C ASP A 96 10.76 -23.94 2.44
N ASP A 97 9.81 -23.00 2.53
CA ASP A 97 8.41 -23.16 2.07
C ASP A 97 7.96 -21.94 1.22
N VAL A 98 8.54 -21.74 0.03
CA VAL A 98 8.11 -20.69 -0.91
C VAL A 98 6.98 -21.16 -1.84
N HIS A 99 5.95 -20.33 -2.02
CA HIS A 99 4.87 -20.54 -2.98
C HIS A 99 4.65 -19.28 -3.83
N VAL A 100 4.53 -19.45 -5.14
CA VAL A 100 4.25 -18.36 -6.08
C VAL A 100 3.15 -18.80 -7.03
N ASP A 101 2.03 -18.10 -6.99
CA ASP A 101 0.94 -18.20 -7.96
C ASP A 101 0.89 -16.90 -8.78
N HIS A 102 0.74 -17.05 -10.10
CA HIS A 102 0.68 -15.92 -11.02
C HIS A 102 -0.34 -16.25 -12.11
N ASP A 103 -1.39 -15.43 -12.21
CA ASP A 103 -2.43 -15.54 -13.22
C ASP A 103 -2.29 -14.41 -14.27
N ASP A 104 -3.31 -14.14 -15.10
CA ASP A 104 -3.19 -13.13 -16.17
C ASP A 104 -3.10 -11.68 -15.61
N ASP A 105 -3.58 -11.43 -14.38
CA ASP A 105 -3.77 -10.09 -13.80
C ASP A 105 -3.41 -10.00 -12.29
N GLU A 106 -2.87 -11.06 -11.68
CA GLU A 106 -2.68 -11.17 -10.21
C GLU A 106 -1.42 -11.99 -9.91
N ILE A 107 -0.66 -11.59 -8.88
CA ILE A 107 0.47 -12.31 -8.31
C ILE A 107 0.25 -12.52 -6.80
N GLU A 108 0.44 -13.75 -6.34
CA GLU A 108 0.37 -14.15 -4.93
C GLU A 108 1.69 -14.85 -4.59
N VAL A 109 2.40 -14.37 -3.58
CA VAL A 109 3.68 -14.94 -3.11
C VAL A 109 3.63 -15.15 -1.61
N GLY A 110 4.15 -16.28 -1.14
CA GLY A 110 4.40 -16.51 0.28
C GLY A 110 5.75 -17.17 0.52
N ALA A 111 6.42 -16.78 1.59
CA ALA A 111 7.74 -17.24 2.00
C ALA A 111 7.91 -17.21 3.52
N ASP A 112 8.81 -18.00 4.09
CA ASP A 112 9.00 -18.07 5.55
C ASP A 112 10.14 -17.21 6.11
N ASP A 113 11.15 -16.84 5.31
CA ASP A 113 12.33 -16.07 5.78
C ASP A 113 12.45 -14.67 5.13
N GLY A 114 11.61 -14.33 4.14
CA GLY A 114 11.57 -13.00 3.51
C GLY A 114 11.14 -12.99 2.05
N LEU A 115 10.68 -11.84 1.56
CA LEU A 115 10.14 -11.64 0.22
C LEU A 115 10.42 -10.23 -0.31
N GLU A 116 10.93 -10.15 -1.54
CA GLU A 116 11.01 -8.92 -2.34
C GLU A 116 10.18 -9.12 -3.63
N LEU A 117 9.23 -8.21 -3.90
CA LEU A 117 8.42 -8.17 -5.13
C LEU A 117 8.59 -6.80 -5.82
N ASP A 118 9.03 -6.81 -7.06
CA ASP A 118 9.05 -5.65 -7.96
C ASP A 118 8.00 -5.89 -9.06
N HIS A 119 6.95 -5.07 -9.08
CA HIS A 119 5.88 -5.13 -10.08
C HIS A 119 5.65 -3.74 -10.67
N GLY A 120 6.23 -3.50 -11.85
CA GLY A 120 5.98 -2.27 -12.58
C GLY A 120 6.65 -1.02 -11.99
N ASP A 121 5.88 -0.19 -11.28
CA ASP A 121 6.38 0.99 -10.56
C ASP A 121 6.32 0.77 -9.02
N ASP A 122 6.00 -0.45 -8.58
CA ASP A 122 5.76 -0.83 -7.19
C ASP A 122 6.87 -1.77 -6.69
N GLU A 123 7.39 -1.52 -5.49
CA GLU A 123 8.42 -2.31 -4.80
C GLU A 123 7.88 -2.70 -3.41
N ILE A 124 7.92 -4.00 -3.06
CA ILE A 124 7.39 -4.52 -1.80
C ILE A 124 8.47 -5.41 -1.16
N GLU A 125 8.82 -5.14 0.08
CA GLU A 125 9.73 -5.95 0.90
C GLU A 125 8.99 -6.41 2.16
N VAL A 126 9.05 -7.70 2.47
CA VAL A 126 8.40 -8.27 3.66
C VAL A 126 9.37 -9.20 4.38
N ASP A 127 9.55 -8.99 5.68
CA ASP A 127 10.46 -9.74 6.53
C ASP A 127 9.71 -10.83 7.33
N ASP A 128 10.23 -12.08 7.29
CA ASP A 128 9.77 -13.27 8.02
C ASP A 128 8.26 -13.63 7.84
N ASP A 129 7.95 -14.91 7.58
CA ASP A 129 6.57 -15.40 7.37
C ASP A 129 5.73 -14.54 6.37
N ALA A 130 6.40 -14.00 5.35
CA ALA A 130 5.87 -13.08 4.34
C ALA A 130 4.74 -13.66 3.49
N HIS A 131 3.73 -12.84 3.21
CA HIS A 131 2.71 -13.06 2.19
C HIS A 131 2.35 -11.74 1.48
N VAL A 132 2.25 -11.79 0.15
CA VAL A 132 1.93 -10.64 -0.70
C VAL A 132 0.93 -11.06 -1.78
N GLU A 133 -0.15 -10.31 -1.90
CA GLU A 133 -1.11 -10.36 -3.01
C GLU A 133 -1.09 -9.01 -3.74
N HIS A 134 -0.95 -9.03 -5.05
CA HIS A 134 -0.90 -7.80 -5.85
C HIS A 134 -1.61 -7.99 -7.20
N ASP A 135 -2.54 -7.09 -7.52
CA ASP A 135 -3.25 -7.06 -8.79
C ASP A 135 -3.22 -5.68 -9.50
N GLU A 136 -4.15 -5.38 -10.40
CA GLU A 136 -4.15 -4.09 -11.12
C GLU A 136 -4.66 -2.91 -10.25
N ASP A 137 -5.42 -3.19 -9.19
CA ASP A 137 -6.13 -2.20 -8.38
C ASP A 137 -5.87 -2.37 -6.86
N GLU A 138 -5.40 -3.53 -6.39
CA GLU A 138 -5.27 -3.90 -4.96
C GLU A 138 -3.89 -4.48 -4.65
N LEU A 139 -3.32 -4.10 -3.50
CA LEU A 139 -2.08 -4.61 -2.91
C LEU A 139 -2.37 -4.98 -1.44
N GLU A 140 -1.96 -6.17 -1.02
CA GLU A 140 -1.96 -6.62 0.37
C GLU A 140 -0.60 -7.26 0.68
N ALA A 141 0.03 -6.88 1.78
CA ALA A 141 1.31 -7.41 2.23
C ALA A 141 1.30 -7.63 3.75
N GLU A 142 1.70 -8.81 4.22
CA GLU A 142 1.73 -9.18 5.64
C GLU A 142 3.02 -9.93 6.01
N GLY A 143 3.59 -9.63 7.18
CA GLY A 143 4.85 -10.21 7.68
C GLY A 143 4.98 -10.22 9.22
N ASP A 144 5.90 -11.03 9.74
CA ASP A 144 6.14 -11.20 11.18
C ASP A 144 7.26 -10.29 11.74
N ASP A 145 8.08 -9.62 10.91
CA ASP A 145 9.13 -8.67 11.37
C ASP A 145 9.14 -7.35 10.59
N GLY A 146 8.10 -7.09 9.79
CA GLY A 146 7.88 -5.82 9.08
C GLY A 146 7.46 -5.95 7.62
N VAL A 147 6.88 -4.87 7.10
CA VAL A 147 6.44 -4.70 5.71
C VAL A 147 6.85 -3.30 5.23
N GLU A 148 7.57 -3.23 4.11
CA GLU A 148 7.88 -1.99 3.39
C GLU A 148 7.19 -2.03 2.01
N VAL A 149 6.41 -0.99 1.68
CA VAL A 149 5.70 -0.87 0.39
C VAL A 149 5.99 0.50 -0.22
N ASP A 150 6.62 0.50 -1.39
CA ASP A 150 6.70 1.65 -2.29
C ASP A 150 5.65 1.43 -3.41
N HIS A 151 4.54 2.17 -3.39
CA HIS A 151 3.48 2.08 -4.40
C HIS A 151 3.19 3.45 -5.02
N GLY A 152 3.67 3.66 -6.25
CA GLY A 152 3.45 4.90 -6.99
C GLY A 152 4.15 6.14 -6.40
N ASP A 153 3.39 7.00 -5.70
CA ASP A 153 3.90 8.21 -5.01
C ASP A 153 3.84 8.03 -3.47
N ASP A 154 3.55 6.81 -2.99
CA ASP A 154 3.33 6.46 -1.58
C ASP A 154 4.48 5.54 -1.10
N GLU A 155 5.03 5.82 0.08
CA GLU A 155 6.03 4.98 0.78
C GLU A 155 5.43 4.61 2.16
N ILE A 156 5.38 3.32 2.50
CA ILE A 156 4.73 2.80 3.72
C ILE A 156 5.67 1.82 4.41
N GLU A 157 5.88 1.98 5.71
CA GLU A 157 6.65 1.05 6.54
C GLU A 157 5.80 0.68 7.77
N ALA A 158 5.51 -0.61 7.94
CA ALA A 158 4.87 -1.16 9.12
C ALA A 158 5.88 -2.05 9.84
N GLU A 159 6.25 -1.69 11.08
CA GLU A 159 7.26 -2.42 11.87
C GLU A 159 6.58 -3.36 12.88
N GLY A 160 7.18 -4.53 13.10
CA GLY A 160 6.86 -5.41 14.24
C GLY A 160 6.22 -6.75 13.85
N ASP A 161 5.76 -7.47 14.89
CA ASP A 161 5.04 -8.74 14.73
C ASP A 161 3.67 -8.48 14.07
N ASP A 162 3.19 -9.39 13.20
CA ASP A 162 1.89 -9.28 12.52
C ASP A 162 1.71 -7.94 11.72
N ALA A 163 2.80 -7.39 11.15
CA ALA A 163 2.77 -6.18 10.33
C ALA A 163 1.97 -6.39 9.04
N HIS A 164 1.20 -5.39 8.64
CA HIS A 164 0.26 -5.50 7.52
C HIS A 164 0.08 -4.16 6.80
N VAL A 165 -0.02 -4.21 5.47
CA VAL A 165 -0.28 -3.06 4.59
C VAL A 165 -1.29 -3.47 3.51
N GLU A 166 -2.36 -2.68 3.37
CA GLU A 166 -3.37 -2.79 2.31
C GLU A 166 -3.47 -1.47 1.53
N HIS A 167 -3.54 -1.54 0.20
CA HIS A 167 -3.76 -0.39 -0.69
C HIS A 167 -4.79 -0.74 -1.78
N ASP A 168 -5.93 -0.05 -1.82
CA ASP A 168 -6.96 -0.14 -2.87
C ASP A 168 -7.26 1.26 -3.42
N GLY A 169 -6.55 1.61 -4.49
CA GLY A 169 -6.78 2.84 -5.24
C GLY A 169 -6.34 4.11 -4.53
N ASP A 170 -7.23 4.73 -3.76
CA ASP A 170 -6.94 5.94 -2.95
C ASP A 170 -7.05 5.62 -1.42
N GLU A 171 -7.44 4.39 -1.06
CA GLU A 171 -7.59 3.88 0.31
C GLU A 171 -6.31 3.11 0.70
N LEU A 172 -5.74 3.43 1.85
CA LEU A 172 -4.53 2.83 2.42
C LEU A 172 -4.79 2.48 3.89
N GLU A 173 -4.38 1.29 4.30
CA GLU A 173 -4.41 0.82 5.69
C GLU A 173 -3.05 0.21 6.04
N ALA A 174 -2.49 0.54 7.19
CA ALA A 174 -1.23 -0.01 7.69
C ALA A 174 -1.31 -0.27 9.20
N GLU A 175 -0.90 -1.46 9.63
CA GLU A 175 -0.88 -1.91 11.03
C GLU A 175 0.52 -2.45 11.40
N GLY A 176 1.02 -2.10 12.59
CA GLY A 176 2.32 -2.56 13.09
C GLY A 176 2.42 -2.60 14.61
N ASP A 177 3.13 -3.59 15.15
CA ASP A 177 3.34 -3.76 16.60
C ASP A 177 4.52 -2.94 17.17
N ASP A 178 5.36 -2.33 16.34
CA ASP A 178 6.46 -1.46 16.77
C ASP A 178 6.38 -0.03 16.17
N GLY A 179 5.49 0.20 15.21
CA GLY A 179 5.22 1.51 14.61
C GLY A 179 4.71 1.42 13.17
N VAL A 180 4.24 2.55 12.66
CA VAL A 180 3.82 2.71 11.25
C VAL A 180 4.29 4.08 10.75
N GLU A 181 5.00 4.11 9.62
CA GLU A 181 5.36 5.32 8.88
C GLU A 181 4.62 5.32 7.52
N VAL A 182 3.93 6.41 7.18
CA VAL A 182 3.24 6.61 5.90
C VAL A 182 3.63 7.95 5.30
N ASP A 183 4.29 7.91 4.15
CA ASP A 183 4.54 9.06 3.28
C ASP A 183 3.57 8.98 2.09
N HIS A 184 2.51 9.79 2.08
CA HIS A 184 1.53 9.84 0.98
C HIS A 184 1.53 11.23 0.33
N GLY A 185 2.22 11.35 -0.80
CA GLY A 185 2.25 12.58 -1.59
C GLY A 185 3.01 13.76 -0.96
N ASP A 186 2.29 14.67 -0.29
CA ASP A 186 2.86 15.83 0.43
C ASP A 186 2.68 15.68 1.97
N ASP A 187 2.16 14.54 2.43
CA ASP A 187 1.78 14.28 3.82
C ASP A 187 2.65 13.14 4.41
N GLU A 188 3.04 13.28 5.67
CA GLU A 188 3.91 12.36 6.43
C GLU A 188 3.21 12.04 7.76
N ILE A 189 2.99 10.76 8.06
CA ILE A 189 2.37 10.26 9.30
C ILE A 189 3.33 9.24 9.92
N ASP A 190 3.75 9.47 11.17
CA ASP A 190 4.60 8.58 11.95
C ASP A 190 3.87 8.25 13.26
N VAL A 191 3.64 6.96 13.48
CA VAL A 191 2.97 6.40 14.65
C VAL A 191 3.94 5.49 15.37
N GLU A 192 4.27 5.81 16.62
CA GLU A 192 5.18 5.00 17.44
C GLU A 192 4.38 4.10 18.42
N GLY A 193 4.80 2.84 18.54
CA GLY A 193 4.42 1.96 19.65
C GLY A 193 3.72 0.67 19.27
N ASP A 194 3.31 -0.08 20.30
CA ASP A 194 2.52 -1.31 20.17
C ASP A 194 1.12 -1.01 19.60
N ASP A 195 0.56 -1.91 18.79
CA ASP A 195 -0.77 -1.79 18.18
C ASP A 195 -0.96 -0.46 17.36
N SER A 196 0.06 -0.03 16.61
CA SER A 196 0.03 1.18 15.76
C SER A 196 -0.80 0.97 14.50
N HIS A 197 -1.59 1.96 14.11
CA HIS A 197 -2.50 1.88 12.96
C HIS A 197 -2.64 3.22 12.24
N VAL A 198 -2.68 3.17 10.90
CA VAL A 198 -2.96 4.31 10.03
C VAL A 198 -3.96 3.90 8.96
N GLU A 199 -5.04 4.67 8.82
CA GLU A 199 -5.99 4.62 7.69
C GLU A 199 -5.91 5.95 6.93
N HIS A 200 -5.87 5.90 5.60
CA HIS A 200 -5.86 7.10 4.74
C HIS A 200 -6.76 6.91 3.51
N ASP A 201 -7.73 7.81 3.29
CA ASP A 201 -8.62 7.84 2.11
C ASP A 201 -8.66 9.25 1.51
N GLY A 202 -7.82 9.47 0.51
CA GLY A 202 -7.80 10.73 -0.25
C GLY A 202 -7.23 11.94 0.51
N ASP A 203 -8.09 12.73 1.16
CA ASP A 203 -7.69 13.89 1.99
C ASP A 203 -8.01 13.62 3.49
N ASP A 204 -8.59 12.46 3.81
CA ASP A 204 -9.03 12.07 5.16
C ASP A 204 -8.06 11.01 5.71
N PHE A 205 -7.74 11.05 7.01
CA PHE A 205 -6.89 10.05 7.65
C PHE A 205 -7.23 9.85 9.13
N GLU A 206 -6.87 8.68 9.65
CA GLU A 206 -6.95 8.29 11.06
C GLU A 206 -5.62 7.64 11.46
N ALA A 207 -5.09 8.02 12.63
CA ALA A 207 -3.86 7.46 13.18
C ALA A 207 -4.04 7.17 14.68
N GLU A 208 -3.67 5.96 15.12
CA GLU A 208 -3.76 5.51 16.51
C GLU A 208 -2.43 4.89 16.95
N GLY A 209 -1.92 5.26 18.14
CA GLY A 209 -0.65 4.72 18.67
C GLY A 209 -0.53 4.80 20.20
N GLU A 210 0.32 3.94 20.79
CA GLU A 210 0.53 3.88 22.26
C GLU A 210 1.69 4.76 22.77
N ASP A 211 2.69 5.08 21.95
CA ASP A 211 3.90 5.82 22.37
C ASP A 211 4.04 7.22 21.74
N GLY A 212 3.32 7.51 20.65
CA GLY A 212 3.14 8.86 20.12
C GLY A 212 2.69 8.89 18.67
N ILE A 213 2.31 10.07 18.19
CA ILE A 213 1.93 10.35 16.80
C ILE A 213 2.55 11.68 16.37
N ASP A 214 3.25 11.69 15.24
CA ASP A 214 3.77 12.87 14.57
C ASP A 214 3.18 12.94 13.14
N ILE A 215 2.52 14.06 12.80
CA ILE A 215 1.89 14.25 11.48
C ILE A 215 2.30 15.60 10.88
N ASP A 216 2.77 15.58 9.63
CA ASP A 216 2.90 16.76 8.75
C ASP A 216 1.85 16.61 7.63
N HIS A 217 0.76 17.40 7.72
CA HIS A 217 -0.31 17.39 6.71
C HIS A 217 -0.44 18.78 6.09
N GLY A 218 0.10 18.96 4.88
CA GLY A 218 0.06 20.23 4.14
C GLY A 218 0.77 21.44 4.79
N ASP A 219 0.04 22.25 5.56
CA ASP A 219 0.56 23.44 6.29
C ASP A 219 0.42 23.23 7.83
N ASP A 220 0.02 22.03 8.26
CA ASP A 220 -0.34 21.70 9.62
C ASP A 220 0.62 20.64 10.20
N GLU A 221 1.04 20.84 11.46
CA GLU A 221 1.97 19.96 12.19
C GLU A 221 1.27 19.53 13.50
N ILE A 222 1.18 18.22 13.76
CA ILE A 222 0.58 17.63 14.97
C ILE A 222 1.62 16.72 15.62
N GLU A 223 1.91 16.93 16.91
CA GLU A 223 2.78 16.05 17.70
C GLU A 223 2.01 15.66 18.99
N VAL A 224 1.83 14.37 19.25
CA VAL A 224 1.21 13.83 20.47
C VAL A 224 2.13 12.81 21.14
N ASP A 225 2.46 13.03 22.41
CA ASP A 225 3.25 12.08 23.21
C ASP A 225 2.35 11.02 23.88
N GLY A 226 2.69 9.73 23.75
CA GLY A 226 2.00 8.63 24.43
C GLY A 226 0.71 8.18 23.74
N ASP A 227 -0.19 7.52 24.48
CA ASP A 227 -1.44 6.97 23.93
C ASP A 227 -2.26 8.07 23.24
N ALA A 228 -2.52 7.94 21.93
CA ALA A 228 -3.10 8.97 21.09
C ALA A 228 -3.94 8.42 19.92
N GLU A 229 -4.87 9.25 19.47
CA GLU A 229 -5.79 9.07 18.34
C GLU A 229 -5.90 10.43 17.63
N VAL A 230 -5.64 10.48 16.34
CA VAL A 230 -5.77 11.68 15.50
C VAL A 230 -6.62 11.36 14.28
N GLU A 231 -7.73 12.07 14.12
CA GLU A 231 -8.61 11.97 12.95
C GLU A 231 -8.66 13.31 12.21
N PHE A 232 -8.48 13.27 10.88
CA PHE A 232 -8.66 14.41 9.99
C PHE A 232 -9.70 14.08 8.92
N ASP A 233 -10.73 14.93 8.80
CA ASP A 233 -11.86 14.76 7.89
C ASP A 233 -12.18 16.11 7.20
N ASP A 234 -11.86 16.28 5.91
CA ASP A 234 -12.07 17.51 5.13
C ASP A 234 -11.47 18.80 5.76
N ASP A 235 -12.20 19.44 6.69
CA ASP A 235 -11.87 20.70 7.39
C ASP A 235 -11.93 20.51 8.93
N ASP A 236 -12.27 19.30 9.38
CA ASP A 236 -12.48 18.92 10.78
C ASP A 236 -11.24 18.14 11.28
N LEU A 237 -10.78 18.43 12.49
CA LEU A 237 -9.65 17.75 13.16
C LEU A 237 -10.08 17.36 14.57
N GLU A 238 -9.92 16.10 14.91
CA GLU A 238 -10.13 15.54 16.26
C GLU A 238 -8.79 14.96 16.75
N VAL A 239 -8.35 15.34 17.95
CA VAL A 239 -7.16 14.79 18.61
C VAL A 239 -7.53 14.37 20.03
N GLU A 240 -7.40 13.08 20.30
CA GLU A 240 -7.48 12.51 21.64
C GLU A 240 -6.09 12.02 22.07
N GLY A 241 -5.69 12.30 23.31
CA GLY A 241 -4.40 11.79 23.77
C GLY A 241 -4.08 12.06 25.23
N ASP A 242 -3.03 11.39 25.70
CA ASP A 242 -2.39 11.67 26.98
C ASP A 242 -1.13 12.52 26.78
N GLY A 243 -0.45 12.93 27.86
CA GLY A 243 0.87 13.54 27.76
C GLY A 243 0.88 15.00 27.28
N GLU A 244 1.72 15.28 26.29
CA GLU A 244 1.90 16.60 25.66
C GLU A 244 1.30 16.54 24.24
N VAL A 245 0.48 17.53 23.88
CA VAL A 245 -0.11 17.71 22.55
C VAL A 245 0.31 19.06 22.01
N GLU A 246 1.06 19.07 20.92
CA GLU A 246 1.44 20.26 20.15
C GLU A 246 0.70 20.25 18.79
N LEU A 247 0.08 21.37 18.43
CA LEU A 247 -0.64 21.55 17.17
C LEU A 247 -0.29 22.91 16.58
N ASP A 248 0.32 22.94 15.41
CA ASP A 248 0.45 24.13 14.55
C ASP A 248 -0.55 24.00 13.40
N HIS A 249 -1.61 24.80 13.44
CA HIS A 249 -2.62 24.85 12.37
C HIS A 249 -2.69 26.27 11.79
N GLY A 250 -1.95 26.50 10.70
CA GLY A 250 -1.88 27.76 9.96
C GLY A 250 -1.31 28.99 10.71
N ASP A 251 -2.12 29.67 11.53
CA ASP A 251 -1.74 30.88 12.30
C ASP A 251 -1.93 30.67 13.83
N ASP A 252 -2.41 29.49 14.22
CA ASP A 252 -2.78 29.11 15.57
C ASP A 252 -1.82 28.00 16.08
N GLU A 253 -1.17 28.26 17.22
CA GLU A 253 -0.26 27.33 17.91
C GLU A 253 -0.95 26.89 19.22
N ILE A 254 -1.14 25.59 19.42
CA ILE A 254 -1.70 24.97 20.61
C ILE A 254 -0.65 24.06 21.25
N ASP A 255 -0.55 24.13 22.57
CA ASP A 255 0.38 23.38 23.42
C ASP A 255 -0.40 23.09 24.71
N VAL A 256 -0.69 21.82 24.92
CA VAL A 256 -1.48 21.31 26.05
C VAL A 256 -0.74 20.14 26.69
N GLU A 257 -0.73 20.10 28.03
CA GLU A 257 -0.17 18.99 28.80
C GLU A 257 -1.27 18.50 29.76
N GLY A 258 -1.54 17.19 29.77
CA GLY A 258 -2.73 16.64 30.41
C GLY A 258 -2.76 15.11 30.49
N ASP A 259 -3.82 14.62 31.10
CA ASP A 259 -4.32 13.26 30.90
C ASP A 259 -5.73 13.45 30.32
N ASP A 260 -6.20 12.55 29.45
CA ASP A 260 -7.49 12.63 28.76
C ASP A 260 -7.69 14.01 28.07
N ILE A 261 -6.80 14.39 27.13
CA ILE A 261 -6.91 15.59 26.30
C ILE A 261 -7.84 15.29 25.12
N GLU A 262 -8.78 16.20 24.84
CA GLU A 262 -9.65 16.15 23.66
C GLU A 262 -9.55 17.54 22.98
N ILE A 263 -9.17 17.58 21.70
CA ILE A 263 -9.14 18.80 20.86
C ILE A 263 -10.03 18.57 19.64
N ASP A 264 -11.05 19.42 19.48
CA ASP A 264 -11.92 19.41 18.32
C ASP A 264 -11.78 20.73 17.55
N HIS A 265 -11.63 20.67 16.23
CA HIS A 265 -11.71 21.81 15.34
C HIS A 265 -12.79 21.58 14.28
N ASP A 266 -13.86 22.39 14.27
CA ASP A 266 -15.02 22.19 13.37
C ASP A 266 -15.18 23.26 12.27
N GLY A 267 -14.06 23.87 11.85
CA GLY A 267 -14.00 25.03 10.94
C GLY A 267 -14.65 26.33 11.46
N ASP A 268 -15.45 26.27 12.53
CA ASP A 268 -16.09 27.40 13.23
C ASP A 268 -15.30 27.82 14.49
N GLY A 269 -14.42 26.96 15.00
CA GLY A 269 -13.40 27.24 16.01
C GLY A 269 -12.83 25.98 16.64
N ILE A 270 -11.87 26.17 17.56
CA ILE A 270 -11.23 25.09 18.30
C ILE A 270 -11.82 25.01 19.72
N ASP A 271 -12.28 23.82 20.11
CA ASP A 271 -12.69 23.45 21.46
C ASP A 271 -11.62 22.51 22.06
N ILE A 272 -11.33 22.66 23.37
CA ILE A 272 -10.29 21.88 24.06
C ILE A 272 -10.83 21.47 25.44
N GLU A 273 -10.86 20.17 25.72
CA GLU A 273 -11.21 19.57 27.02
C GLU A 273 -10.00 18.85 27.64
N ILE A 274 -9.93 18.81 28.98
CA ILE A 274 -8.84 18.16 29.75
C ILE A 274 -9.43 17.58 31.05
N GLY A 275 -9.12 16.32 31.36
CA GLY A 275 -9.61 15.51 32.50
C GLY A 275 -9.34 15.97 33.94
#